data_AF-A0A6L3IJZ6-F1
#
_entry.id   AF-A0A6L3IJZ6-F1
#
_cell.length_a   1.000
_cell.length_b   1.000
_cell.length_c   1.000
_cell.angle_alpha   90.00
_cell.angle_beta   90.00
_cell.angle_gamma   90.00
#
_symmetry.space_group_name_H-M   'P 1'
#
loop_
_entity.id
_entity.type
_entity.pdbx_description
1 polymer ?
#
loop_
_entity_poly.entity_id
_entity_poly.type
_entity_poly.pdbx_seq_one_letter_code
_entity_poly.pdbx_strand_id
1 'polypeptide(L)'
;MKDRLKYVIDSRYFDGTCLTSMSNGFHNDYGGETIEELRIRENNPYLKAVTPSDIDKKLRLYHQSLSEPFKEITEEDYYDLLDVLPPLRMRQNSFFVGEPYYGNMYSFCFTRQGRYFKGLRSVLTPQSELDSQIDRHMEIINRKAVISKEETSKTVTTGTRLIPYYFSLDGKQSVFICNLVIQSDSRQARTDMANTLKSLRRNHYQFYKGKGHYETPDELIDHVSGKKLTLVSDGHFFQYPPGRESATFIGHIKETSEEFLFRIYDREYFLYLLKRLRTVKKESAQD
;
A
#
# COMPACT_ATOMS: atom_id res chain seq x y z
N MET A 1 -16.37 34.04 7.76
CA MET A 1 -15.73 33.25 8.84
C MET A 1 -15.02 31.99 8.31
N LYS A 2 -15.60 31.20 7.39
CA LYS A 2 -14.95 30.00 6.82
C LYS A 2 -13.59 30.22 6.11
N ASP A 3 -13.34 31.40 5.55
CA ASP A 3 -12.08 31.66 4.82
C ASP A 3 -10.85 31.90 5.72
N ARG A 4 -11.06 32.14 7.02
CA ARG A 4 -9.96 32.36 7.99
C ARG A 4 -9.47 31.08 8.64
N LEU A 5 -10.33 30.08 8.81
CA LEU A 5 -9.94 28.82 9.43
C LEU A 5 -8.82 28.16 8.61
N LYS A 6 -7.72 27.82 9.28
CA LYS A 6 -6.64 27.01 8.72
C LYS A 6 -6.37 25.80 9.59
N TYR A 7 -5.76 24.78 9.01
CA TYR A 7 -5.22 23.63 9.71
C TYR A 7 -3.74 23.52 9.46
N VAL A 8 -2.96 23.14 10.46
CA VAL A 8 -1.51 22.97 10.33
C VAL A 8 -1.21 21.49 10.12
N ILE A 9 -0.49 21.18 9.04
CA ILE A 9 -0.07 19.82 8.69
C ILE A 9 1.40 19.80 8.31
N ASP A 10 2.03 18.62 8.33
CA ASP A 10 3.28 18.40 7.62
C ASP A 10 3.00 18.37 6.11
N SER A 11 3.79 19.10 5.32
CA SER A 11 3.59 19.17 3.88
C SER A 11 4.06 17.92 3.12
N ARG A 12 4.92 17.09 3.72
CA ARG A 12 5.55 15.92 3.07
C ARG A 12 4.65 14.68 3.04
N TYR A 13 3.71 14.59 3.96
CA TYR A 13 2.80 13.45 4.09
C TYR A 13 1.45 13.89 4.70
N PHE A 14 0.46 13.01 4.69
CA PHE A 14 -0.76 13.20 5.47
C PHE A 14 -1.30 11.87 5.96
N ASP A 15 -1.34 11.70 7.27
CA ASP A 15 -1.69 10.46 7.98
C ASP A 15 -3.07 10.53 8.65
N GLY A 16 -3.91 11.48 8.24
CA GLY A 16 -5.23 11.70 8.84
C GLY A 16 -5.21 12.68 10.02
N THR A 17 -4.04 13.19 10.42
CA THR A 17 -3.92 14.11 11.55
C THR A 17 -3.54 15.53 11.11
N CYS A 18 -4.05 16.51 11.86
CA CYS A 18 -3.56 17.88 11.82
C CYS A 18 -2.86 18.16 13.14
N LEU A 19 -1.76 18.91 13.11
CA LEU A 19 -1.06 19.34 14.31
C LEU A 19 -1.97 20.24 15.17
N THR A 20 -2.64 21.20 14.51
CA THR A 20 -3.59 22.11 15.16
C THR A 20 -4.49 22.79 14.12
N SER A 21 -5.49 23.54 14.60
CA SER A 21 -6.27 24.51 13.85
C SER A 21 -5.90 25.95 14.22
N MET A 22 -6.19 26.88 13.31
CA MET A 22 -6.05 28.32 13.48
C MET A 22 -7.35 28.99 13.05
N SER A 23 -8.25 29.24 13.98
CA SER A 23 -9.57 29.82 13.72
C SER A 23 -9.49 31.27 13.25
N ASN A 24 -8.51 32.02 13.74
CA ASN A 24 -8.20 33.37 13.27
C ASN A 24 -7.33 33.39 11.99
N GLY A 25 -6.78 32.24 11.59
CA GLY A 25 -5.91 32.06 10.43
C GLY A 25 -4.43 32.35 10.64
N PHE A 26 -4.02 32.73 11.86
CA PHE A 26 -2.66 33.18 12.17
C PHE A 26 -2.04 32.46 13.37
N HIS A 27 -2.84 32.17 14.39
CA HIS A 27 -2.38 31.63 15.66
C HIS A 27 -3.09 30.30 15.95
N ASN A 28 -2.33 29.36 16.52
CA ASN A 28 -2.81 28.09 17.05
C ASN A 28 -3.93 28.33 18.07
N ASP A 29 -5.07 27.66 17.90
CA ASP A 29 -6.24 27.79 18.79
C ASP A 29 -5.96 27.36 20.24
N TYR A 30 -4.94 26.54 20.48
CA TYR A 30 -4.64 25.97 21.80
C TYR A 30 -3.45 26.60 22.53
N GLY A 31 -2.53 27.24 21.81
CA GLY A 31 -1.29 27.79 22.40
C GLY A 31 -0.94 29.19 21.94
N GLY A 32 -1.71 29.77 21.00
CA GLY A 32 -1.49 31.12 20.50
C GLY A 32 -0.27 31.29 19.59
N GLU A 33 0.48 30.22 19.30
CA GLU A 33 1.69 30.31 18.46
C GLU A 33 1.35 30.49 16.98
N THR A 34 2.18 31.26 16.29
CA THR A 34 2.20 31.38 14.83
C THR A 34 2.76 30.11 14.17
N ILE A 35 2.59 29.98 12.85
CA ILE A 35 3.15 28.84 12.10
C ILE A 35 4.68 28.75 12.22
N GLU A 36 5.38 29.88 12.32
CA GLU A 36 6.84 29.90 12.42
C GLU A 36 7.34 29.46 13.80
N GLU A 37 6.64 29.88 14.85
CA GLU A 37 6.90 29.40 16.21
C GLU A 37 6.62 27.90 16.33
N LEU A 38 5.55 27.40 15.68
CA LEU A 38 5.27 25.97 15.61
C LEU A 38 6.39 25.19 14.90
N ARG A 39 6.96 25.72 13.81
CA ARG A 39 8.09 25.07 13.12
C ARG A 39 9.31 24.94 14.02
N ILE A 40 9.60 25.96 14.83
CA ILE A 40 10.69 25.93 15.80
C ILE A 40 10.37 24.95 16.93
N ARG A 41 9.18 25.04 17.53
CA ARG A 41 8.76 24.20 18.65
C ARG A 41 8.72 22.71 18.31
N GLU A 42 8.20 22.37 17.14
CA GLU A 42 8.11 20.99 16.65
C GLU A 42 9.41 20.52 15.95
N ASN A 43 10.42 21.40 15.84
CA ASN A 43 11.63 21.16 15.05
C ASN A 43 11.32 20.62 13.64
N ASN A 44 10.33 21.22 12.98
CA ASN A 44 9.82 20.76 11.69
C ASN A 44 9.56 21.92 10.72
N PRO A 45 10.49 22.23 9.80
CA PRO A 45 10.33 23.34 8.85
C PRO A 45 9.22 23.09 7.81
N TYR A 46 8.73 21.85 7.69
CA TYR A 46 7.75 21.46 6.68
C TYR A 46 6.29 21.67 7.10
N LEU A 47 6.05 22.21 8.30
CA LEU A 47 4.70 22.56 8.72
C LEU A 47 4.14 23.67 7.85
N LYS A 48 2.89 23.52 7.41
CA LYS A 48 2.17 24.55 6.66
C LYS A 48 0.72 24.66 7.10
N ALA A 49 0.21 25.88 7.10
CA ALA A 49 -1.21 26.15 7.24
C ALA A 49 -1.94 25.89 5.91
N VAL A 50 -3.03 25.13 5.94
CA VAL A 50 -3.86 24.77 4.78
C VAL A 50 -5.31 25.13 5.01
N THR A 51 -6.07 25.24 3.92
CA THR A 51 -7.51 25.53 3.98
C THR A 51 -8.33 24.28 4.37
N PRO A 52 -9.58 24.44 4.82
CA PRO A 52 -10.48 23.31 5.02
C PRO A 52 -10.68 22.46 3.75
N SER A 53 -10.76 23.09 2.56
CA SER A 53 -10.89 22.35 1.30
C SER A 53 -9.66 21.49 0.98
N ASP A 54 -8.45 21.96 1.34
CA ASP A 54 -7.23 21.17 1.19
C ASP A 54 -7.23 19.96 2.14
N ILE A 55 -7.73 20.15 3.37
CA ILE A 55 -7.92 19.07 4.34
C ILE A 55 -8.95 18.06 3.84
N ASP A 56 -10.10 18.48 3.34
CA ASP A 56 -11.12 17.57 2.79
C ASP A 56 -10.55 16.70 1.67
N LYS A 57 -9.75 17.28 0.76
CA LYS A 57 -9.07 16.55 -0.31
C LYS A 57 -8.06 15.54 0.25
N LYS A 58 -7.29 15.93 1.27
CA LYS A 58 -6.29 15.09 1.92
C LYS A 58 -6.92 13.95 2.70
N LEU A 59 -7.96 14.21 3.49
CA LEU A 59 -8.76 13.22 4.21
C LEU A 59 -9.38 12.21 3.25
N ARG A 60 -9.96 12.66 2.13
CA ARG A 60 -10.50 11.75 1.11
C ARG A 60 -9.44 10.78 0.59
N LEU A 61 -8.23 11.27 0.27
CA LEU A 61 -7.13 10.42 -0.20
C LEU A 61 -6.61 9.49 0.91
N TYR A 62 -6.55 9.99 2.15
CA TYR A 62 -6.18 9.20 3.32
C TYR A 62 -7.18 8.06 3.57
N HIS A 63 -8.49 8.30 3.56
CA HIS A 63 -9.50 7.24 3.69
C HIS A 63 -9.36 6.17 2.60
N GLN A 64 -9.06 6.58 1.36
CA GLN A 64 -8.80 5.63 0.28
C GLN A 64 -7.50 4.83 0.48
N SER A 65 -6.50 5.40 1.17
CA SER A 65 -5.29 4.67 1.54
C SER A 65 -5.52 3.65 2.65
N LEU A 66 -6.52 3.84 3.51
CA LEU A 66 -6.91 2.85 4.54
C LEU A 66 -7.68 1.66 3.94
N SER A 67 -8.18 1.78 2.72
CA SER A 67 -8.99 0.75 2.05
C SER A 67 -8.12 -0.36 1.46
N GLU A 68 -7.45 -1.12 2.33
CA GLU A 68 -6.61 -2.26 1.95
C GLU A 68 -7.39 -3.36 1.20
N PRO A 69 -6.70 -4.22 0.41
CA PRO A 69 -7.29 -5.46 -0.08
C PRO A 69 -7.95 -6.25 1.05
N PHE A 70 -9.06 -6.91 0.76
CA PHE A 70 -9.72 -7.72 1.77
C PHE A 70 -8.79 -8.84 2.28
N LYS A 71 -8.93 -9.15 3.55
CA LYS A 71 -8.21 -10.23 4.23
C LYS A 71 -9.22 -11.30 4.62
N GLU A 72 -8.85 -12.55 4.34
CA GLU A 72 -9.59 -13.68 4.87
C GLU A 72 -9.41 -13.75 6.39
N ILE A 73 -10.50 -14.06 7.08
CA ILE A 73 -10.57 -14.22 8.53
C ILE A 73 -11.23 -15.55 8.87
N THR A 74 -11.14 -15.95 10.13
CA THR A 74 -11.84 -17.14 10.60
C THR A 74 -13.34 -16.88 10.70
N GLU A 75 -14.12 -17.94 10.78
CA GLU A 75 -15.55 -17.87 11.08
C GLU A 75 -15.79 -17.24 12.46
N GLU A 76 -14.99 -17.63 13.45
CA GLU A 76 -15.02 -17.09 14.82
C GLU A 76 -14.80 -15.56 14.80
N ASP A 77 -13.73 -15.08 14.17
CA ASP A 77 -13.44 -13.65 14.03
C ASP A 77 -14.60 -12.88 13.37
N TYR A 78 -15.29 -13.49 12.41
CA TYR A 78 -16.39 -12.86 11.70
C TYR A 78 -17.59 -12.63 12.61
N TYR A 79 -17.96 -13.63 13.42
CA TYR A 79 -19.08 -13.53 14.35
C TYR A 79 -18.72 -12.71 15.59
N ASP A 80 -17.47 -12.76 16.06
CA ASP A 80 -17.00 -11.85 17.11
C ASP A 80 -17.16 -10.39 16.69
N LEU A 81 -16.80 -10.05 15.44
CA LEU A 81 -16.99 -8.72 14.88
C LEU A 81 -18.47 -8.33 14.69
N LEU A 82 -19.34 -9.31 14.52
CA LEU A 82 -20.79 -9.10 14.42
C LEU A 82 -21.40 -8.74 15.77
N ASP A 83 -20.87 -9.31 16.85
CA ASP A 83 -21.40 -9.19 18.22
C ASP A 83 -20.83 -7.99 19.02
N VAL A 84 -19.91 -7.20 18.44
CA VAL A 84 -19.35 -5.99 19.11
C VAL A 84 -20.44 -4.96 19.45
N LEU A 85 -21.20 -4.53 18.44
CA LEU A 85 -22.27 -3.54 18.53
C LEU A 85 -23.25 -3.78 17.38
N PRO A 86 -24.53 -3.35 17.49
CA PRO A 86 -25.48 -3.44 16.39
C PRO A 86 -24.90 -2.90 15.07
N PRO A 87 -24.86 -3.71 14.01
CA PRO A 87 -24.25 -3.32 12.74
C PRO A 87 -24.92 -2.11 12.11
N LEU A 88 -24.12 -1.15 11.63
CA LEU A 88 -24.65 0.09 11.02
C LEU A 88 -25.36 -0.17 9.69
N ARG A 89 -24.95 -1.21 8.96
CA ARG A 89 -25.57 -1.63 7.71
C ARG A 89 -25.42 -3.13 7.56
N MET A 90 -26.54 -3.83 7.60
CA MET A 90 -26.63 -5.29 7.55
C MET A 90 -27.26 -5.75 6.23
N ARG A 91 -26.68 -6.81 5.65
CA ARG A 91 -27.20 -7.58 4.52
C ARG A 91 -27.05 -9.07 4.82
N GLN A 92 -27.64 -9.91 3.99
CA GLN A 92 -27.64 -11.36 4.20
C GLN A 92 -26.23 -11.95 4.40
N ASN A 93 -25.25 -11.48 3.62
CA ASN A 93 -23.89 -12.03 3.60
C ASN A 93 -22.81 -10.98 3.91
N SER A 94 -23.19 -9.81 4.42
CA SER A 94 -22.23 -8.75 4.71
C SER A 94 -22.76 -7.71 5.69
N PHE A 95 -21.85 -7.09 6.43
CA PHE A 95 -22.20 -6.05 7.36
C PHE A 95 -21.04 -5.07 7.61
N PHE A 96 -21.37 -3.88 8.10
CA PHE A 96 -20.42 -2.98 8.72
C PHE A 96 -20.46 -3.14 10.23
N VAL A 97 -19.31 -3.40 10.84
CA VAL A 97 -19.15 -3.46 12.30
C VAL A 97 -19.67 -2.17 12.93
N GLY A 98 -20.34 -2.27 14.08
CA GLY A 98 -20.99 -1.12 14.73
C GLY A 98 -20.01 -0.05 15.24
N GLU A 99 -18.76 -0.44 15.52
CA GLU A 99 -17.72 0.47 16.00
C GLU A 99 -16.91 1.10 14.83
N PRO A 100 -16.73 2.43 14.81
CA PRO A 100 -15.90 3.10 13.81
C PRO A 100 -14.41 2.82 14.01
N TYR A 101 -13.69 2.70 12.90
CA TYR A 101 -12.23 2.76 12.91
C TYR A 101 -11.74 4.21 12.92
N TYR A 102 -12.19 5.02 11.96
CA TYR A 102 -11.84 6.45 11.85
C TYR A 102 -12.87 7.19 11.00
N GLY A 103 -13.52 8.21 11.58
CA GLY A 103 -14.52 9.01 10.87
C GLY A 103 -15.64 8.16 10.29
N ASN A 104 -15.71 8.06 8.96
CA ASN A 104 -16.68 7.22 8.26
C ASN A 104 -16.12 5.87 7.78
N MET A 105 -14.90 5.51 8.19
CA MET A 105 -14.26 4.23 7.88
C MET A 105 -14.58 3.20 8.97
N TYR A 106 -15.07 2.06 8.54
CA TYR A 106 -15.53 0.96 9.39
C TYR A 106 -14.98 -0.36 8.84
N SER A 107 -14.84 -1.34 9.71
CA SER A 107 -14.62 -2.73 9.30
C SER A 107 -15.86 -3.21 8.55
N PHE A 108 -15.67 -3.59 7.29
CA PHE A 108 -16.69 -4.22 6.46
C PHE A 108 -16.37 -5.70 6.37
N CYS A 109 -17.33 -6.54 6.77
CA CYS A 109 -17.22 -7.99 6.77
C CYS A 109 -18.16 -8.58 5.73
N PHE A 110 -17.73 -9.63 5.03
CA PHE A 110 -18.61 -10.37 4.12
C PHE A 110 -18.26 -11.86 4.06
N THR A 111 -19.21 -12.66 3.61
CA THR A 111 -19.05 -14.08 3.34
C THR A 111 -19.20 -14.37 1.85
N ARG A 112 -18.40 -15.31 1.35
CA ARG A 112 -18.49 -15.78 -0.04
C ARG A 112 -17.95 -17.20 -0.14
N GLN A 113 -18.70 -18.11 -0.74
CA GLN A 113 -18.29 -19.51 -0.95
C GLN A 113 -17.82 -20.21 0.35
N GLY A 114 -18.48 -19.95 1.48
CA GLY A 114 -18.12 -20.53 2.78
C GLY A 114 -16.85 -19.97 3.41
N ARG A 115 -16.31 -18.86 2.89
CA ARG A 115 -15.15 -18.14 3.42
C ARG A 115 -15.57 -16.78 3.97
N TYR A 116 -14.81 -16.28 4.95
CA TYR A 116 -15.10 -15.07 5.70
C TYR A 116 -14.01 -14.04 5.46
N PHE A 117 -14.39 -12.78 5.24
CA PHE A 117 -13.46 -11.72 4.88
C PHE A 117 -13.77 -10.43 5.61
N LYS A 118 -12.72 -9.60 5.83
CA LYS A 118 -12.86 -8.23 6.29
C LYS A 118 -11.97 -7.25 5.52
N GLY A 119 -12.33 -5.98 5.58
CA GLY A 119 -11.47 -4.86 5.19
C GLY A 119 -12.10 -3.53 5.55
N LEU A 120 -11.27 -2.49 5.68
CA LEU A 120 -11.76 -1.15 6.01
C LEU A 120 -12.41 -0.50 4.80
N ARG A 121 -13.66 -0.07 4.93
CA ARG A 121 -14.39 0.66 3.89
C ARG A 121 -15.15 1.82 4.49
N SER A 122 -15.45 2.82 3.67
CA SER A 122 -16.38 3.85 4.08
C SER A 122 -17.78 3.25 4.21
N VAL A 123 -18.49 3.54 5.31
CA VAL A 123 -19.91 3.17 5.46
C VAL A 123 -20.80 3.84 4.40
N LEU A 124 -20.31 4.92 3.79
CA LEU A 124 -20.97 5.65 2.71
C LEU A 124 -20.75 5.00 1.33
N THR A 125 -19.86 3.99 1.22
CA THR A 125 -19.62 3.29 -0.05
C THR A 125 -20.92 2.64 -0.54
N PRO A 126 -21.38 2.90 -1.78
CA PRO A 126 -22.57 2.27 -2.34
C PRO A 126 -22.44 0.74 -2.38
N GLN A 127 -23.56 0.03 -2.28
CA GLN A 127 -23.55 -1.43 -2.29
C GLN A 127 -22.95 -2.00 -3.58
N SER A 128 -23.28 -1.43 -4.75
CA SER A 128 -22.74 -1.86 -6.04
C SER A 128 -21.22 -1.77 -6.13
N GLU A 129 -20.63 -0.77 -5.49
CA GLU A 129 -19.17 -0.60 -5.43
C GLU A 129 -18.54 -1.65 -4.50
N LEU A 130 -19.18 -1.97 -3.36
CA LEU A 130 -18.72 -3.06 -2.50
C LEU A 130 -18.79 -4.41 -3.20
N ASP A 131 -19.89 -4.69 -3.90
CA ASP A 131 -20.07 -5.93 -4.65
C ASP A 131 -18.98 -6.07 -5.73
N SER A 132 -18.69 -5.00 -6.47
CA SER A 132 -17.59 -5.00 -7.46
C SER A 132 -16.22 -5.25 -6.81
N GLN A 133 -15.97 -4.71 -5.62
CA GLN A 133 -14.72 -4.95 -4.90
C GLN A 133 -14.63 -6.39 -4.37
N ILE A 134 -15.76 -6.96 -3.91
CA ILE A 134 -15.84 -8.36 -3.50
C ILE A 134 -15.54 -9.26 -4.68
N ASP A 135 -16.22 -9.08 -5.82
CA ASP A 135 -16.04 -9.90 -7.01
C ASP A 135 -14.59 -9.86 -7.49
N ARG A 136 -14.00 -8.66 -7.55
CA ARG A 136 -12.61 -8.48 -7.92
C ARG A 136 -11.63 -9.15 -6.96
N HIS A 137 -11.89 -9.09 -5.65
CA HIS A 137 -11.08 -9.79 -4.66
C HIS A 137 -11.16 -11.31 -4.86
N MET A 138 -12.36 -11.84 -5.11
CA MET A 138 -12.57 -13.27 -5.37
C MET A 138 -11.86 -13.72 -6.65
N GLU A 139 -11.87 -12.91 -7.71
CA GLU A 139 -11.07 -13.17 -8.93
C GLU A 139 -9.57 -13.25 -8.60
N ILE A 140 -9.07 -12.30 -7.82
CA ILE A 140 -7.67 -12.22 -7.42
C ILE A 140 -7.21 -13.46 -6.67
N ILE A 141 -7.97 -13.92 -5.67
CA ILE A 141 -7.55 -15.05 -4.83
C ILE A 141 -7.74 -16.41 -5.51
N ASN A 142 -8.68 -16.50 -6.47
CA ASN A 142 -8.99 -17.75 -7.19
C ASN A 142 -8.28 -17.89 -8.54
N ARG A 143 -7.52 -16.88 -8.99
CA ARG A 143 -6.85 -16.89 -10.29
C ARG A 143 -5.90 -18.09 -10.43
N LYS A 144 -5.82 -18.65 -11.64
CA LYS A 144 -4.87 -19.73 -11.95
C LYS A 144 -3.68 -19.17 -12.70
N ALA A 145 -2.49 -19.62 -12.30
CA ALA A 145 -1.25 -19.13 -12.89
C ALA A 145 -0.38 -20.27 -13.39
N VAL A 146 0.27 -20.06 -14.52
CA VAL A 146 1.26 -20.97 -15.09
C VAL A 146 2.61 -20.28 -15.08
N ILE A 147 3.62 -20.93 -14.48
CA ILE A 147 5.01 -20.45 -14.52
C ILE A 147 5.69 -21.07 -15.75
N SER A 148 6.40 -20.25 -16.52
CA SER A 148 7.24 -20.70 -17.63
C SER A 148 8.63 -20.09 -17.55
N LYS A 149 9.58 -20.68 -18.26
CA LYS A 149 10.95 -20.19 -18.39
C LYS A 149 11.44 -20.38 -19.82
N GLU A 150 12.32 -19.52 -20.29
CA GLU A 150 12.99 -19.73 -21.58
C GLU A 150 13.94 -20.94 -21.50
N GLU A 151 13.88 -21.83 -22.50
CA GLU A 151 14.73 -23.03 -22.55
C GLU A 151 16.18 -22.68 -22.90
N THR A 152 16.34 -21.72 -23.81
CA THR A 152 17.64 -21.21 -24.25
C THR A 152 18.14 -20.14 -23.28
N SER A 153 19.22 -20.44 -22.57
CA SER A 153 19.87 -19.43 -21.76
C SER A 153 20.71 -18.50 -22.61
N LYS A 154 20.61 -17.20 -22.33
CA LYS A 154 21.52 -16.21 -22.91
C LYS A 154 22.82 -16.21 -22.11
N THR A 155 23.93 -16.52 -22.77
CA THR A 155 25.28 -16.35 -22.21
C THR A 155 25.64 -14.88 -22.34
N VAL A 156 25.76 -14.17 -21.21
CA VAL A 156 26.08 -12.73 -21.22
C VAL A 156 27.59 -12.50 -21.20
N THR A 157 28.31 -13.33 -20.45
CA THR A 157 29.78 -13.37 -20.35
C THR A 157 30.24 -14.81 -20.11
N THR A 158 31.53 -15.10 -20.29
CA THR A 158 32.13 -16.41 -19.99
C THR A 158 31.77 -16.86 -18.57
N GLY A 159 30.91 -17.88 -18.46
CA GLY A 159 30.51 -18.48 -17.18
C GLY A 159 29.23 -17.94 -16.53
N THR A 160 28.54 -16.94 -17.11
CA THR A 160 27.24 -16.47 -16.59
C THR A 160 26.08 -16.87 -17.51
N ARG A 161 25.16 -17.67 -16.98
CA ARG A 161 23.97 -18.17 -17.68
C ARG A 161 22.72 -17.46 -17.17
N LEU A 162 21.99 -16.76 -18.05
CA LEU A 162 20.69 -16.16 -17.72
C LEU A 162 19.53 -17.01 -18.22
N ILE A 163 18.55 -17.28 -17.36
CA ILE A 163 17.29 -17.94 -17.72
C ILE A 163 16.12 -17.04 -17.29
N PRO A 164 15.45 -16.37 -18.25
CA PRO A 164 14.25 -15.58 -17.98
C PRO A 164 13.06 -16.44 -17.50
N TYR A 165 12.36 -15.98 -16.46
CA TYR A 165 11.12 -16.59 -15.96
C TYR A 165 9.92 -15.67 -16.20
N TYR A 166 8.78 -16.28 -16.49
CA TYR A 166 7.51 -15.61 -16.76
C TYR A 166 6.36 -16.31 -16.03
N PHE A 167 5.23 -15.62 -15.93
CA PHE A 167 3.95 -16.24 -15.57
C PHE A 167 2.82 -15.73 -16.44
N SER A 168 1.81 -16.55 -16.67
CA SER A 168 0.53 -16.15 -17.25
C SER A 168 -0.61 -16.38 -16.26
N LEU A 169 -1.64 -15.54 -16.32
CA LEU A 169 -2.85 -15.65 -15.50
C LEU A 169 -4.02 -16.01 -16.40
N ASP A 170 -4.74 -17.09 -16.08
CA ASP A 170 -5.97 -17.51 -16.76
C ASP A 170 -5.83 -17.55 -18.31
N GLY A 171 -4.67 -18.00 -18.81
CA GLY A 171 -4.39 -18.10 -20.24
C GLY A 171 -4.08 -16.77 -20.94
N LYS A 172 -3.95 -15.66 -20.21
CA LYS A 172 -3.53 -14.35 -20.74
C LYS A 172 -2.04 -14.33 -21.09
N GLN A 173 -1.61 -13.24 -21.71
CA GLN A 173 -0.22 -13.02 -22.09
C GLN A 173 0.74 -13.18 -20.90
N SER A 174 1.86 -13.87 -21.14
CA SER A 174 2.91 -14.07 -20.15
C SER A 174 3.60 -12.75 -19.79
N VAL A 175 3.87 -12.58 -18.50
CA VAL A 175 4.51 -11.40 -17.91
C VAL A 175 5.84 -11.80 -17.27
N PHE A 176 6.86 -10.98 -17.44
CA PHE A 176 8.21 -11.25 -16.95
C PHE A 176 8.32 -11.17 -15.42
N ILE A 177 8.94 -12.17 -14.81
CA ILE A 177 9.22 -12.23 -13.37
C ILE A 177 10.58 -11.59 -13.09
N CYS A 178 11.62 -12.37 -13.33
CA CYS A 178 13.02 -12.01 -13.17
C CYS A 178 13.89 -13.03 -13.92
N ASN A 179 15.18 -12.73 -14.02
CA ASN A 179 16.15 -13.68 -14.57
C ASN A 179 16.72 -14.54 -13.44
N LEU A 180 16.76 -15.85 -13.65
CA LEU A 180 17.65 -16.71 -12.89
C LEU A 180 19.07 -16.50 -13.42
N VAL A 181 19.95 -15.96 -12.57
CA VAL A 181 21.35 -15.70 -12.89
C VAL A 181 22.19 -16.83 -12.32
N ILE A 182 22.68 -17.74 -13.15
CA ILE A 182 23.57 -18.83 -12.71
C ILE A 182 25.01 -18.41 -13.00
N GLN A 183 25.76 -18.19 -11.92
CA GLN A 183 27.21 -17.99 -11.91
C GLN A 183 27.89 -19.19 -11.23
N SER A 184 28.99 -18.97 -10.49
CA SER A 184 29.69 -19.99 -9.71
C SER A 184 28.81 -20.62 -8.61
N ASP A 185 27.99 -19.84 -7.91
CA ASP A 185 27.05 -20.36 -6.90
C ASP A 185 25.64 -20.59 -7.49
N SER A 186 25.48 -21.75 -8.13
CA SER A 186 24.20 -22.16 -8.69
C SER A 186 23.12 -22.48 -7.64
N ARG A 187 23.50 -22.75 -6.38
CA ARG A 187 22.56 -23.17 -5.33
C ARG A 187 21.85 -21.96 -4.73
N GLN A 188 22.59 -20.89 -4.44
CA GLN A 188 22.01 -19.65 -3.93
C GLN A 188 21.03 -19.05 -4.95
N ALA A 189 21.43 -18.94 -6.22
CA ALA A 189 20.58 -18.41 -7.28
C ALA A 189 19.24 -19.16 -7.42
N ARG A 190 19.25 -20.50 -7.31
CA ARG A 190 18.03 -21.32 -7.33
C ARG A 190 17.17 -21.11 -6.09
N THR A 191 17.79 -20.88 -4.94
CA THR A 191 17.11 -20.60 -3.67
C THR A 191 16.39 -19.25 -3.73
N ASP A 192 17.07 -18.22 -4.24
CA ASP A 192 16.50 -16.88 -4.40
C ASP A 192 15.33 -16.87 -5.39
N MET A 193 15.46 -17.61 -6.51
CA MET A 193 14.36 -17.82 -7.45
C MET A 193 13.18 -18.55 -6.80
N ALA A 194 13.43 -19.61 -6.02
CA ALA A 194 12.37 -20.32 -5.32
C ALA A 194 11.64 -19.40 -4.32
N ASN A 195 12.37 -18.55 -3.60
CA ASN A 195 11.79 -17.57 -2.69
C ASN A 195 10.96 -16.52 -3.43
N THR A 196 11.44 -16.03 -4.57
CA THR A 196 10.69 -15.11 -5.45
C THR A 196 9.37 -15.74 -5.90
N LEU A 197 9.39 -16.99 -6.39
CA LEU A 197 8.19 -17.71 -6.83
C LEU A 197 7.22 -18.03 -5.68
N LYS A 198 7.74 -18.29 -4.47
CA LYS A 198 6.92 -18.45 -3.26
C LYS A 198 6.22 -17.14 -2.88
N SER A 199 6.96 -16.03 -2.88
CA SER A 199 6.41 -14.69 -2.61
C SER A 199 5.33 -14.32 -3.63
N LEU A 200 5.57 -14.59 -4.91
CA LEU A 200 4.59 -14.34 -5.97
C LEU A 200 3.30 -15.14 -5.75
N ARG A 201 3.41 -16.44 -5.43
CA ARG A 201 2.23 -17.30 -5.12
C ARG A 201 1.48 -16.83 -3.88
N ARG A 202 2.21 -16.52 -2.80
CA ARG A 202 1.63 -16.07 -1.52
C ARG A 202 0.82 -14.79 -1.68
N ASN A 203 1.28 -13.88 -2.55
CA ASN A 203 0.63 -12.61 -2.83
C ASN A 203 -0.29 -12.68 -4.06
N HIS A 204 -0.78 -13.89 -4.38
CA HIS A 204 -1.68 -14.15 -5.50
C HIS A 204 -1.21 -13.52 -6.81
N TYR A 205 0.08 -13.46 -7.12
CA TYR A 205 0.59 -12.85 -8.36
C TYR A 205 0.28 -11.34 -8.52
N GLN A 206 -0.06 -10.63 -7.43
CA GLN A 206 -0.16 -9.16 -7.46
C GLN A 206 1.20 -8.49 -7.43
N PHE A 207 2.15 -9.07 -6.69
CA PHE A 207 3.52 -8.61 -6.57
C PHE A 207 4.42 -9.73 -6.03
N TYR A 208 5.73 -9.54 -6.04
CA TYR A 208 6.67 -10.31 -5.23
C TYR A 208 7.64 -9.40 -4.47
N LYS A 209 8.15 -9.90 -3.34
CA LYS A 209 9.27 -9.33 -2.56
C LYS A 209 10.60 -9.73 -3.20
N GLY A 210 11.41 -8.76 -3.58
CA GLY A 210 12.74 -8.99 -4.13
C GLY A 210 13.86 -8.85 -3.09
N LYS A 211 13.96 -7.70 -2.44
CA LYS A 211 15.02 -7.38 -1.45
C LYS A 211 14.39 -6.69 -0.24
N GLY A 212 15.04 -6.82 0.92
CA GLY A 212 14.67 -6.14 2.15
C GLY A 212 13.99 -7.03 3.18
N HIS A 213 13.70 -6.45 4.34
CA HIS A 213 13.17 -7.17 5.49
C HIS A 213 11.65 -7.45 5.37
N TYR A 214 10.87 -6.46 4.93
CA TYR A 214 9.40 -6.48 4.91
C TYR A 214 8.81 -7.49 3.90
N GLU A 215 7.76 -8.22 4.29
CA GLU A 215 7.12 -9.22 3.42
C GLU A 215 6.20 -8.59 2.37
N THR A 216 5.58 -7.46 2.72
CA THR A 216 4.66 -6.74 1.84
C THR A 216 4.98 -5.24 1.79
N PRO A 217 4.60 -4.54 0.69
CA PRO A 217 4.64 -3.08 0.65
C PRO A 217 3.82 -2.42 1.77
N ASP A 218 2.70 -3.04 2.17
CA ASP A 218 1.86 -2.52 3.25
C ASP A 218 2.59 -2.53 4.59
N GLU A 219 3.25 -3.63 4.95
CA GLU A 219 4.07 -3.73 6.17
C GLU A 219 5.19 -2.67 6.21
N LEU A 220 5.88 -2.46 5.07
CA LEU A 220 6.89 -1.41 4.96
C LEU A 220 6.27 -0.03 5.23
N ILE A 221 5.15 0.27 4.58
CA ILE A 221 4.50 1.59 4.70
C ILE A 221 3.97 1.82 6.12
N ASP A 222 3.37 0.80 6.75
CA ASP A 222 2.90 0.90 8.14
C ASP A 222 4.07 1.13 9.11
N HIS A 223 5.19 0.42 8.92
CA HIS A 223 6.39 0.61 9.72
C HIS A 223 6.93 2.04 9.61
N VAL A 224 7.09 2.53 8.38
CA VAL A 224 7.63 3.86 8.09
C VAL A 224 6.69 4.95 8.60
N SER A 225 5.37 4.78 8.41
CA SER A 225 4.36 5.73 8.89
C SER A 225 4.35 5.78 10.41
N GLY A 226 4.28 4.62 11.09
CA GLY A 226 4.19 4.54 12.55
C GLY A 226 5.42 5.11 13.26
N LYS A 227 6.62 4.92 12.68
CA LYS A 227 7.87 5.47 13.20
C LYS A 227 8.23 6.85 12.64
N LYS A 228 7.38 7.43 11.78
CA LYS A 228 7.59 8.72 11.10
C LYS A 228 8.94 8.78 10.33
N LEU A 229 9.35 7.68 9.74
CA LEU A 229 10.58 7.54 8.95
C LEU A 229 10.39 8.11 7.53
N THR A 230 11.48 8.15 6.77
CA THR A 230 11.53 8.74 5.43
C THR A 230 11.97 7.70 4.40
N LEU A 231 11.12 7.47 3.40
CA LEU A 231 11.51 6.69 2.23
C LEU A 231 12.37 7.54 1.30
N VAL A 232 13.42 6.94 0.76
CA VAL A 232 14.32 7.56 -0.22
C VAL A 232 14.43 6.67 -1.45
N SER A 233 14.38 7.26 -2.64
CA SER A 233 14.69 6.58 -3.89
C SER A 233 15.93 7.17 -4.55
N ASP A 234 16.78 6.31 -5.11
CA ASP A 234 17.90 6.71 -5.98
C ASP A 234 17.34 7.06 -7.38
N GLY A 235 16.80 8.28 -7.50
CA GLY A 235 16.02 8.73 -8.65
C GLY A 235 14.51 8.58 -8.46
N HIS A 236 13.93 7.49 -8.95
CA HIS A 236 12.47 7.25 -8.92
C HIS A 236 12.09 6.03 -8.08
N PHE A 237 11.09 6.19 -7.19
CA PHE A 237 10.51 5.08 -6.43
C PHE A 237 9.95 3.96 -7.30
N PHE A 238 9.44 4.29 -8.48
CA PHE A 238 8.85 3.33 -9.41
C PHE A 238 9.60 3.33 -10.73
N GLN A 239 10.22 2.18 -11.03
CA GLN A 239 10.89 1.92 -12.29
C GLN A 239 10.01 0.99 -13.14
N TYR A 240 9.93 1.26 -14.45
CA TYR A 240 9.07 0.52 -15.35
C TYR A 240 9.90 -0.18 -16.44
N PRO A 241 9.65 -1.47 -16.72
CA PRO A 241 10.18 -2.10 -17.92
C PRO A 241 9.59 -1.44 -19.18
N PRO A 242 10.21 -1.62 -20.36
CA PRO A 242 9.74 -1.01 -21.61
C PRO A 242 8.29 -1.31 -21.96
N GLY A 243 7.81 -2.52 -21.68
CA GLY A 243 6.42 -2.94 -21.90
C GLY A 243 5.43 -2.43 -20.85
N ARG A 244 5.91 -1.80 -19.78
CA ARG A 244 5.13 -1.33 -18.62
C ARG A 244 4.19 -2.38 -18.04
N GLU A 245 4.57 -3.65 -18.18
CA GLU A 245 3.82 -4.81 -17.69
C GLU A 245 3.90 -5.00 -16.17
N SER A 246 4.76 -4.22 -15.50
CA SER A 246 4.94 -4.21 -14.05
C SER A 246 5.54 -2.88 -13.59
N ALA A 247 5.54 -2.62 -12.29
CA ALA A 247 6.26 -1.52 -11.67
C ALA A 247 7.20 -2.07 -10.58
N THR A 248 8.48 -1.70 -10.62
CA THR A 248 9.43 -2.02 -9.56
C THR A 248 9.44 -0.88 -8.55
N PHE A 249 8.94 -1.14 -7.35
CA PHE A 249 9.01 -0.25 -6.20
C PHE A 249 10.30 -0.51 -5.43
N ILE A 250 11.22 0.45 -5.45
CA ILE A 250 12.58 0.30 -4.89
C ILE A 250 13.02 1.58 -4.17
N GLY A 251 13.80 1.39 -3.12
CA GLY A 251 14.42 2.47 -2.37
C GLY A 251 15.04 1.97 -1.07
N HIS A 252 15.31 2.92 -0.18
CA HIS A 252 15.78 2.64 1.18
C HIS A 252 15.10 3.56 2.19
N ILE A 253 15.18 3.20 3.47
CA ILE A 253 14.73 4.05 4.58
C ILE A 253 15.90 4.93 5.00
N LYS A 254 15.74 6.26 4.99
CA LYS A 254 16.81 7.22 5.26
C LYS A 254 17.49 7.00 6.61
N GLU A 255 16.68 6.75 7.64
CA GLU A 255 17.14 6.70 9.02
C GLU A 255 17.83 5.38 9.39
N THR A 256 17.58 4.30 8.66
CA THR A 256 18.12 2.96 8.96
C THR A 256 18.98 2.37 7.84
N SER A 257 18.99 2.99 6.67
CA SER A 257 19.60 2.48 5.43
C SER A 257 19.05 1.12 4.98
N GLU A 258 17.89 0.69 5.52
CA GLU A 258 17.24 -0.55 5.10
C GLU A 258 16.69 -0.41 3.68
N GLU A 259 17.21 -1.24 2.77
CA GLU A 259 16.73 -1.30 1.39
C GLU A 259 15.48 -2.16 1.26
N PHE A 260 14.65 -1.84 0.28
CA PHE A 260 13.48 -2.62 -0.09
C PHE A 260 13.31 -2.69 -1.60
N LEU A 261 12.78 -3.80 -2.09
CA LEU A 261 12.41 -3.98 -3.49
C LEU A 261 11.17 -4.86 -3.59
N PHE A 262 10.14 -4.35 -4.27
CA PHE A 262 8.95 -5.09 -4.65
C PHE A 262 8.70 -4.93 -6.15
N ARG A 263 8.28 -6.00 -6.81
CA ARG A 263 7.81 -5.92 -8.21
C ARG A 263 6.32 -6.16 -8.27
N ILE A 264 5.58 -5.16 -8.76
CA ILE A 264 4.13 -5.09 -8.74
C ILE A 264 3.57 -5.32 -10.15
N TYR A 265 2.60 -6.22 -10.27
CA TYR A 265 1.94 -6.60 -11.52
C TYR A 265 0.47 -6.18 -11.58
N ASP A 266 -0.23 -6.19 -10.45
CA ASP A 266 -1.63 -5.80 -10.41
C ASP A 266 -1.79 -4.28 -10.41
N ARG A 267 -2.51 -3.77 -11.42
CA ARG A 267 -2.70 -2.34 -11.63
C ARG A 267 -3.43 -1.67 -10.47
N GLU A 268 -4.46 -2.28 -9.93
CA GLU A 268 -5.22 -1.64 -8.86
C GLU A 268 -4.49 -1.70 -7.52
N TYR A 269 -3.77 -2.78 -7.26
CA TYR A 269 -2.85 -2.83 -6.13
C TYR A 269 -1.79 -1.72 -6.24
N PHE A 270 -1.24 -1.49 -7.43
CA PHE A 270 -0.35 -0.36 -7.68
C PHE A 270 -1.03 1.00 -7.39
N LEU A 271 -2.25 1.22 -7.88
CA LEU A 271 -3.01 2.45 -7.60
C LEU A 271 -3.34 2.64 -6.11
N TYR A 272 -3.60 1.55 -5.41
CA TYR A 272 -3.74 1.52 -3.96
C TYR A 272 -2.45 1.94 -3.26
N LEU A 273 -1.31 1.37 -3.66
CA LEU A 273 0.00 1.76 -3.10
C LEU A 273 0.34 3.23 -3.34
N LEU A 274 -0.03 3.81 -4.49
CA LEU A 274 0.14 5.25 -4.71
C LEU A 274 -0.65 6.11 -3.72
N LYS A 275 -1.77 5.62 -3.20
CA LYS A 275 -2.54 6.32 -2.15
C LYS A 275 -1.86 6.13 -0.80
N ARG A 276 -1.46 4.90 -0.46
CA ARG A 276 -0.69 4.56 0.75
C ARG A 276 0.59 5.38 0.87
N LEU A 277 1.34 5.52 -0.21
CA LEU A 277 2.57 6.32 -0.20
C LEU A 277 2.35 7.79 0.14
N ARG A 278 1.13 8.34 0.06
CA ARG A 278 0.85 9.72 0.49
C ARG A 278 0.86 9.90 2.00
N THR A 279 0.80 8.82 2.77
CA THR A 279 0.81 8.85 4.24
C THR A 279 2.21 8.84 4.84
N VAL A 280 3.25 8.65 4.02
CA VAL A 280 4.66 8.58 4.48
C VAL A 280 5.52 9.69 3.88
N LYS A 281 6.56 10.08 4.62
CA LYS A 281 7.59 11.01 4.13
C LYS A 281 8.36 10.34 3.00
N LYS A 282 8.62 11.10 1.93
CA LYS A 282 9.35 10.62 0.76
C LYS A 282 10.32 11.70 0.31
N GLU A 283 11.52 11.29 -0.02
CA GLU A 283 12.53 12.11 -0.67
C GLU A 283 12.99 11.37 -1.93
N SER A 284 13.24 12.11 -3.00
CA SER A 284 13.99 11.57 -4.13
C SER A 284 15.39 12.10 -4.00
N ALA A 285 16.40 11.23 -4.07
CA ALA A 285 17.76 11.65 -4.32
C ALA A 285 17.77 12.23 -5.75
N GLN A 286 17.49 13.52 -5.86
CA GLN A 286 17.85 14.32 -7.03
C GLN A 286 19.05 15.15 -6.61
N ASP A 287 20.11 15.07 -7.41
CA ASP A 287 21.16 16.09 -7.44
C ASP A 287 20.58 17.46 -7.82
#